data_AF-A0A0C1ZHW5-F1
#
_entry.id   AF-A0A0C1ZHW5-F1
#
_cell.length_a   1.000
_cell.length_b   1.000
_cell.length_c   1.000
_cell.angle_alpha   90.00
_cell.angle_beta   90.00
_cell.angle_gamma   90.00
#
_symmetry.space_group_name_H-M   'P 1'
#
loop_
_entity.id
_entity.type
_entity.pdbx_description
1 polymer ?
#
loop_
_entity_poly.entity_id
_entity_poly.type
_entity_poly.pdbx_seq_one_letter_code
_entity_poly.pdbx_strand_id
1 'polypeptide(L)'
;MRGAGLALASPVPLISTERLAVLPCLDDARPRDPLATQIRADLSAAGSVLGLMKRYMTDLVGDRNNNALPLRKLCKLFKLGAVPERLAGHYYGVTLGLRTGDLPEPLADFGNLLGCVWGSAVGENRAWSGETFTPMSDGDRHQITGKVVPDDVPMYRGTNHFKIIDHAPINLAGNALINFMWHLADAPTDQRLRYGHQRDGGHCVAHRAASVYPGTPRQVMRLNYRFSGLGNHPPLPHLITELVEIAPGILLGQLAVATAGLLETYDPTAEDAAYHYQHCGFVLLFEASLNVVARELFPHLEIPQAAIVTRVVGHPPPRVPAQLAAQPAAQPAEKFTTLTLAASPPASAAELLTQVRHDLGDAATILQLLQSYSDALNHTPTTGSTIFAKLRALHDAGIPPQYMNGYYHAALISWVSPGLLGSLGVNSLNLAWRLCRGFSPWTGKRFDPVEPRRLLARSDGHEGLDVPTQLCSNTLAFRTRRERLARGALKLMRSKFEPASASDKREHGYEAKTSFSIGRRAPSVDPAKHGALVYQCNYRWKGLHNPLPESLRIDELVQIADGLYLGQVYYATKALVPWSPNTAPASYGYHLYEYFLLMDPQWQALRMSLGFDLDNA
;
A
#
# COMPACT_ATOMS: atom_id res chain seq x y z
N MET A 1 19.33 -56.18 4.51
CA MET A 1 19.28 -54.71 4.32
C MET A 1 18.51 -54.04 5.46
N ARG A 2 19.09 -54.00 6.67
CA ARG A 2 18.63 -53.18 7.83
C ARG A 2 19.59 -51.99 8.00
N GLY A 3 19.73 -51.15 6.98
CA GLY A 3 20.86 -50.22 6.87
C GLY A 3 20.55 -48.87 6.24
N ALA A 4 19.34 -48.35 6.41
CA ALA A 4 19.05 -46.94 6.11
C ALA A 4 18.18 -46.41 7.26
N GLY A 5 18.80 -45.71 8.20
CA GLY A 5 18.15 -45.09 9.36
C GLY A 5 17.23 -43.92 8.96
N LEU A 6 16.21 -44.20 8.15
CA LEU A 6 15.08 -43.31 7.94
C LEU A 6 14.16 -43.47 9.15
N ALA A 7 14.35 -42.61 10.15
CA ALA A 7 13.37 -42.43 11.20
C ALA A 7 12.01 -42.10 10.55
N LEU A 8 11.00 -42.92 10.82
CA LEU A 8 9.60 -42.60 10.48
C LEU A 8 9.30 -41.20 11.04
N ALA A 9 8.84 -40.29 10.19
CA ALA A 9 8.46 -38.94 10.61
C ALA A 9 7.49 -39.04 11.79
N SER A 10 7.84 -38.42 12.91
CA SER A 10 6.99 -38.37 14.11
C SER A 10 5.57 -37.95 13.73
N PRO A 11 4.53 -38.60 14.29
CA PRO A 11 3.15 -38.24 13.98
C PRO A 11 2.92 -36.77 14.30
N VAL A 12 2.39 -36.03 13.33
CA VAL A 12 2.03 -34.61 13.47
C VAL A 12 1.03 -34.47 14.63
N PRO A 13 1.32 -33.71 15.69
CA PRO A 13 0.43 -33.55 16.84
C PRO A 13 -0.97 -33.06 16.45
N LEU A 14 -1.98 -33.63 17.12
CA LEU A 14 -3.38 -33.25 16.93
C LEU A 14 -3.79 -32.16 17.93
N ILE A 15 -4.51 -31.15 17.46
CA ILE A 15 -5.16 -30.16 18.33
C ILE A 15 -6.68 -30.40 18.35
N SER A 16 -7.27 -30.45 19.55
CA SER A 16 -8.72 -30.61 19.70
C SER A 16 -9.44 -29.29 19.43
N THR A 17 -10.64 -29.38 18.87
CA THR A 17 -11.54 -28.23 18.68
C THR A 17 -11.92 -27.58 20.00
N GLU A 18 -12.07 -28.38 21.07
CA GLU A 18 -12.31 -27.89 22.44
C GLU A 18 -11.21 -26.95 22.91
N ARG A 19 -9.93 -27.30 22.71
CA ARG A 19 -8.80 -26.44 23.09
C ARG A 19 -8.83 -25.09 22.36
N LEU A 20 -9.27 -25.08 21.11
CA LEU A 20 -9.37 -23.85 20.30
C LEU A 20 -10.51 -22.92 20.75
N ALA A 21 -11.50 -23.44 21.47
CA ALA A 21 -12.74 -22.76 21.83
C ALA A 21 -12.79 -22.26 23.29
N VAL A 22 -11.68 -22.32 24.03
CA VAL A 22 -11.63 -21.94 25.46
C VAL A 22 -10.73 -20.71 25.66
N LEU A 23 -11.20 -19.77 26.49
CA LEU A 23 -10.45 -18.64 27.02
C LEU A 23 -10.31 -18.80 28.55
N PRO A 24 -9.29 -19.52 29.05
CA PRO A 24 -9.13 -19.81 30.48
C PRO A 24 -9.03 -18.54 31.33
N CYS A 25 -8.45 -17.47 30.78
CA CYS A 25 -8.33 -16.19 31.48
C CYS A 25 -9.68 -15.59 31.92
N LEU A 26 -10.79 -15.96 31.27
CA LEU A 26 -12.10 -15.47 31.66
C LEU A 26 -12.63 -16.11 32.96
N ASP A 27 -12.04 -17.21 33.41
CA ASP A 27 -12.48 -17.91 34.63
C ASP A 27 -12.15 -17.11 35.90
N ASP A 28 -11.14 -16.23 35.81
CA ASP A 28 -10.80 -15.25 36.83
C ASP A 28 -11.68 -13.98 36.78
N ALA A 29 -12.61 -13.89 35.82
CA ALA A 29 -13.53 -12.75 35.74
C ALA A 29 -14.57 -12.79 36.87
N ARG A 30 -14.96 -11.61 37.38
CA ARG A 30 -16.04 -11.51 38.37
C ARG A 30 -17.33 -12.14 37.81
N PRO A 31 -18.11 -12.91 38.61
CA PRO A 31 -19.30 -13.65 38.15
C PRO A 31 -20.41 -12.83 37.45
N ARG A 32 -20.34 -11.49 37.48
CA ARG A 32 -21.30 -10.57 36.84
C ARG A 32 -20.62 -9.50 36.00
N ASP A 33 -19.41 -9.73 35.53
CA ASP A 33 -18.74 -8.77 34.62
C ASP A 33 -19.44 -8.79 33.25
N PRO A 34 -20.13 -7.70 32.86
CA PRO A 34 -20.92 -7.68 31.62
C PRO A 34 -20.06 -7.82 30.37
N LEU A 35 -18.79 -7.36 30.40
CA LEU A 35 -17.88 -7.55 29.26
C LEU A 35 -17.43 -9.00 29.17
N ALA A 36 -17.12 -9.65 30.30
CA ALA A 36 -16.76 -11.07 30.29
C ALA A 36 -17.90 -11.94 29.74
N THR A 37 -19.14 -11.69 30.14
CA THR A 37 -20.32 -12.38 29.60
C THR A 37 -20.45 -12.19 28.08
N GLN A 38 -20.27 -10.96 27.59
CA GLN A 38 -20.31 -10.70 26.15
C GLN A 38 -19.17 -11.39 25.40
N ILE A 39 -17.96 -11.41 25.95
CA ILE A 39 -16.82 -12.11 25.34
C ILE A 39 -17.08 -13.61 25.25
N ARG A 40 -17.68 -14.23 26.29
CA ARG A 40 -18.06 -15.65 26.25
C ARG A 40 -19.10 -15.93 25.17
N ALA A 41 -20.10 -15.07 25.01
CA ALA A 41 -21.09 -15.18 23.95
C ALA A 41 -20.46 -15.03 22.55
N ASP A 42 -19.55 -14.05 22.38
CA ASP A 42 -18.84 -13.86 21.13
C ASP A 42 -17.93 -15.05 20.79
N LEU A 43 -17.25 -15.62 21.79
CA LEU A 43 -16.39 -16.81 21.62
C LEU A 43 -17.21 -18.01 21.15
N SER A 44 -18.36 -18.25 21.78
CA SER A 44 -19.29 -19.30 21.39
C SER A 44 -19.74 -19.14 19.94
N ALA A 45 -20.08 -17.90 19.53
CA ALA A 45 -20.46 -17.59 18.15
C ALA A 45 -19.30 -17.72 17.15
N ALA A 46 -18.07 -17.42 17.56
CA ALA A 46 -16.89 -17.47 16.70
C ALA A 46 -16.26 -18.87 16.58
N GLY A 47 -16.60 -19.79 17.49
CA GLY A 47 -16.13 -21.18 17.50
C GLY A 47 -14.67 -21.40 17.89
N SER A 48 -13.83 -20.36 17.86
CA SER A 48 -12.44 -20.42 18.32
C SER A 48 -11.94 -19.05 18.79
N VAL A 49 -10.87 -19.04 19.60
CA VAL A 49 -10.22 -17.80 20.06
C VAL A 49 -9.66 -16.99 18.89
N LEU A 50 -9.00 -17.63 17.92
CA LEU A 50 -8.52 -16.92 16.72
C LEU A 50 -9.68 -16.39 15.86
N GLY A 51 -10.79 -17.14 15.78
CA GLY A 51 -12.02 -16.69 15.12
C GLY A 51 -12.61 -15.45 15.80
N LEU A 52 -12.61 -15.42 17.13
CA LEU A 52 -13.03 -14.28 17.93
C LEU A 52 -12.15 -13.05 17.66
N MET A 53 -10.82 -13.23 17.65
CA MET A 53 -9.87 -12.15 17.36
C MET A 53 -10.05 -11.61 15.95
N LYS A 54 -10.25 -12.48 14.95
CA LYS A 54 -10.57 -12.07 13.57
C LYS A 54 -11.85 -11.24 13.50
N ARG A 55 -12.88 -11.64 14.23
CA ARG A 55 -14.14 -10.88 14.32
C ARG A 55 -13.92 -9.50 14.92
N TYR A 56 -13.25 -9.40 16.07
CA TYR A 56 -12.93 -8.10 16.67
C TYR A 56 -12.08 -7.22 15.78
N MET A 57 -11.11 -7.80 15.07
CA MET A 57 -10.31 -7.09 14.08
C MET A 57 -11.19 -6.55 12.95
N THR A 58 -12.13 -7.35 12.44
CA THR A 58 -13.08 -6.95 11.37
C THR A 58 -14.01 -5.83 11.85
N ASP A 59 -14.53 -5.93 13.07
CA ASP A 59 -15.42 -4.93 13.67
C ASP A 59 -14.71 -3.57 13.88
N LEU A 60 -13.38 -3.56 14.02
CA LEU A 60 -12.56 -2.36 14.17
C LEU A 60 -12.14 -1.73 12.83
N VAL A 61 -12.36 -2.40 11.69
CA VAL A 61 -11.97 -1.86 10.38
C VAL A 61 -12.76 -0.58 10.08
N GLY A 62 -12.04 0.54 10.00
CA GLY A 62 -12.60 1.85 9.69
C GLY A 62 -13.36 2.50 10.85
N ASP A 63 -13.39 1.89 12.03
CA ASP A 63 -13.91 2.51 13.25
C ASP A 63 -12.87 3.50 13.79
N ARG A 64 -13.29 4.75 14.01
CA ARG A 64 -12.45 5.83 14.55
C ARG A 64 -12.67 6.05 16.04
N ASN A 65 -13.56 5.28 16.66
CA ASN A 65 -13.87 5.39 18.08
C ASN A 65 -12.79 4.70 18.91
N ASN A 66 -11.94 5.48 19.59
CA ASN A 66 -10.91 4.96 20.52
C ASN A 66 -11.49 4.17 21.71
N ASN A 67 -12.82 4.22 21.91
CA ASN A 67 -13.56 3.49 22.93
C ASN A 67 -14.55 2.45 22.33
N ALA A 68 -14.34 2.02 21.08
CA ALA A 68 -15.13 1.00 20.43
C ALA A 68 -15.26 -0.26 21.31
N LEU A 69 -16.42 -0.92 21.26
CA LEU A 69 -16.71 -2.09 22.10
C LEU A 69 -15.66 -3.21 21.96
N PRO A 70 -15.14 -3.56 20.75
CA PRO A 70 -14.07 -4.54 20.63
C PRO A 70 -12.78 -4.13 21.37
N LEU A 71 -12.37 -2.85 21.34
CA LEU A 71 -11.20 -2.37 22.10
C LEU A 71 -11.38 -2.53 23.61
N ARG A 72 -12.59 -2.28 24.12
CA ARG A 72 -12.92 -2.48 25.54
C ARG A 72 -12.85 -3.96 25.92
N LYS A 73 -13.31 -4.85 25.04
CA LYS A 73 -13.25 -6.31 25.22
C LYS A 73 -11.80 -6.81 25.18
N LEU A 74 -10.97 -6.31 24.27
CA LEU A 74 -9.53 -6.61 24.21
C LEU A 74 -8.80 -6.12 25.46
N CYS A 75 -9.08 -4.91 25.95
CA CYS A 75 -8.54 -4.43 27.22
C CYS A 75 -8.96 -5.32 28.40
N LYS A 76 -10.20 -5.82 28.40
CA LYS A 76 -10.67 -6.75 29.43
C LYS A 76 -9.91 -8.09 29.38
N LEU A 77 -9.71 -8.66 28.19
CA LEU A 77 -8.90 -9.86 28.00
C LEU A 77 -7.46 -9.62 28.45
N PHE A 78 -6.88 -8.47 28.09
CA PHE A 78 -5.53 -8.10 28.49
C PHE A 78 -5.37 -8.02 30.01
N LYS A 79 -6.37 -7.48 30.73
CA LYS A 79 -6.40 -7.43 32.20
C LYS A 79 -6.56 -8.79 32.87
N LEU A 80 -7.07 -9.79 32.16
CA LEU A 80 -7.31 -11.13 32.68
C LEU A 80 -6.24 -12.15 32.26
N GLY A 81 -5.52 -11.93 31.16
CA GLY A 81 -4.51 -12.87 30.67
C GLY A 81 -3.40 -13.13 31.69
N ALA A 82 -2.73 -14.27 31.59
CA ALA A 82 -1.58 -14.60 32.43
C ALA A 82 -0.29 -13.97 31.89
N VAL A 83 0.74 -13.81 32.72
CA VAL A 83 2.06 -13.42 32.21
C VAL A 83 2.74 -14.68 31.66
N PRO A 84 3.19 -14.70 30.39
CA PRO A 84 3.81 -15.89 29.81
C PRO A 84 5.09 -16.25 30.56
N GLU A 85 5.28 -17.53 30.91
CA GLU A 85 6.47 -18.02 31.62
C GLU A 85 7.72 -17.98 30.76
N ARG A 86 7.55 -18.28 29.48
CA ARG A 86 8.63 -18.34 28.49
C ARG A 86 8.15 -17.72 27.19
N LEU A 87 9.07 -17.08 26.48
CA LEU A 87 8.80 -16.44 25.20
C LEU A 87 9.95 -16.84 24.26
N ALA A 88 9.89 -18.03 23.68
CA ALA A 88 10.96 -18.57 22.86
C ALA A 88 10.42 -19.22 21.59
N GLY A 89 11.10 -18.97 20.47
CA GLY A 89 10.69 -19.44 19.15
C GLY A 89 9.91 -18.40 18.37
N HIS A 90 9.33 -18.86 17.26
CA HIS A 90 8.63 -18.02 16.29
C HIS A 90 7.13 -17.97 16.57
N TYR A 91 6.58 -16.75 16.60
CA TYR A 91 5.17 -16.47 16.75
C TYR A 91 4.70 -15.68 15.54
N TYR A 92 3.64 -16.16 14.88
CA TYR A 92 2.97 -15.34 13.87
C TYR A 92 2.14 -14.26 14.53
N GLY A 93 2.03 -13.11 13.87
CA GLY A 93 1.42 -11.91 14.44
C GLY A 93 0.36 -11.29 13.56
N VAL A 94 -0.70 -10.77 14.19
CA VAL A 94 -1.69 -9.89 13.54
C VAL A 94 -2.02 -8.71 14.44
N THR A 95 -2.24 -7.54 13.84
CA THR A 95 -2.68 -6.37 14.61
C THR A 95 -4.20 -6.32 14.65
N LEU A 96 -4.76 -6.16 15.85
CA LEU A 96 -6.20 -6.24 16.04
C LEU A 96 -6.86 -4.87 15.84
N GLY A 97 -6.19 -3.80 16.23
CA GLY A 97 -6.66 -2.44 16.02
C GLY A 97 -5.68 -1.42 16.60
N LEU A 98 -5.65 -0.23 15.99
CA LEU A 98 -4.86 0.91 16.44
C LEU A 98 -5.81 2.06 16.80
N ARG A 99 -5.43 2.83 17.81
CA ARG A 99 -6.19 3.98 18.32
C ARG A 99 -5.27 5.18 18.47
N THR A 100 -5.84 6.38 18.45
CA THR A 100 -5.07 7.63 18.41
C THR A 100 -4.58 8.12 19.78
N GLY A 101 -4.20 7.17 20.65
CA GLY A 101 -3.92 7.42 22.06
C GLY A 101 -5.20 7.65 22.88
N ASP A 102 -5.03 7.83 24.19
CA ASP A 102 -6.10 8.02 25.17
C ASP A 102 -6.11 9.42 25.81
N LEU A 103 -5.29 10.36 25.31
CA LEU A 103 -5.35 11.77 25.72
C LEU A 103 -6.47 12.53 24.96
N PRO A 104 -7.12 13.51 25.61
CA PRO A 104 -7.99 14.47 24.93
C PRO A 104 -7.17 15.44 24.04
N GLU A 105 -7.82 15.98 22.99
CA GLU A 105 -7.22 16.99 22.09
C GLU A 105 -6.75 18.22 22.88
N PRO A 106 -5.54 18.80 22.59
CA PRO A 106 -4.89 18.90 21.27
C PRO A 106 -3.58 18.09 21.11
N LEU A 107 -3.17 17.31 22.11
CA LEU A 107 -1.95 16.46 22.05
C LEU A 107 -2.17 15.12 21.31
N ALA A 108 -3.42 14.80 20.95
CA ALA A 108 -3.79 13.62 20.17
C ALA A 108 -3.18 13.60 18.75
N ASP A 109 -2.73 14.75 18.23
CA ASP A 109 -2.24 14.89 16.84
C ASP A 109 -0.92 14.17 16.56
N PHE A 110 -0.05 13.98 17.55
CA PHE A 110 1.17 13.18 17.38
C PHE A 110 0.87 11.68 17.46
N GLY A 111 -0.05 11.27 18.34
CA GLY A 111 -0.61 9.91 18.38
C GLY A 111 -1.41 9.57 17.11
N ASN A 112 -2.06 10.56 16.49
CA ASN A 112 -2.71 10.48 15.17
C ASN A 112 -1.69 10.19 14.07
N LEU A 113 -0.55 10.89 14.04
CA LEU A 113 0.50 10.70 13.04
C LEU A 113 1.14 9.31 13.15
N LEU A 114 1.49 8.87 14.36
CA LEU A 114 2.07 7.55 14.60
C LEU A 114 1.04 6.42 14.40
N GLY A 115 -0.21 6.61 14.82
CA GLY A 115 -1.31 5.69 14.52
C GLY A 115 -1.59 5.59 13.02
N CYS A 116 -1.38 6.67 12.26
CA CYS A 116 -1.48 6.68 10.81
C CYS A 116 -0.29 5.98 10.13
N VAL A 117 0.95 6.23 10.60
CA VAL A 117 2.17 5.56 10.11
C VAL A 117 2.13 4.06 10.42
N TRP A 118 1.81 3.69 11.66
CA TRP A 118 1.67 2.30 12.08
C TRP A 118 0.42 1.64 11.46
N GLY A 119 -0.68 2.38 11.30
CA GLY A 119 -1.86 1.93 10.56
C GLY A 119 -1.63 1.72 9.07
N SER A 120 -0.65 2.41 8.49
CA SER A 120 -0.23 2.22 7.10
C SER A 120 0.78 1.08 6.94
N ALA A 121 1.62 0.83 7.94
CA ALA A 121 2.57 -0.29 8.00
C ALA A 121 1.91 -1.64 8.41
N VAL A 122 0.80 -1.57 9.16
CA VAL A 122 0.22 -2.69 9.91
C VAL A 122 -1.32 -2.82 9.73
N GLY A 123 -1.92 -1.94 8.91
CA GLY A 123 -3.31 -2.05 8.42
C GLY A 123 -3.47 -3.01 7.23
N GLU A 124 -4.63 -3.02 6.56
CA GLU A 124 -5.19 -4.06 5.65
C GLU A 124 -4.27 -4.75 4.61
N ASN A 125 -3.02 -4.32 4.41
CA ASN A 125 -1.99 -5.01 3.62
C ASN A 125 -0.68 -5.12 4.42
N ARG A 126 -0.70 -5.99 5.43
CA ARG A 126 0.25 -6.00 6.57
C ARG A 126 1.64 -6.47 6.17
N ALA A 127 2.63 -5.60 6.35
CA ALA A 127 4.04 -5.96 6.24
C ALA A 127 4.46 -6.85 7.42
N TRP A 128 4.02 -6.54 8.64
CA TRP A 128 4.39 -7.32 9.82
C TRP A 128 3.70 -8.70 9.86
N SER A 129 4.47 -9.76 10.04
CA SER A 129 3.99 -11.16 10.05
C SER A 129 4.24 -11.88 11.37
N GLY A 130 4.86 -11.24 12.36
CA GLY A 130 5.12 -11.83 13.67
C GLY A 130 6.48 -11.50 14.24
N GLU A 131 6.88 -12.24 15.27
CA GLU A 131 8.13 -12.04 16.01
C GLU A 131 8.78 -13.38 16.40
N THR A 132 10.10 -13.42 16.39
CA THR A 132 10.88 -14.52 16.99
C THR A 132 11.58 -14.02 18.22
N PHE A 133 11.53 -14.84 19.28
CA PHE A 133 12.20 -14.56 20.54
C PHE A 133 13.29 -15.60 20.80
N THR A 134 14.50 -15.12 21.06
CA THR A 134 15.67 -15.95 21.38
C THR A 134 16.17 -15.60 22.77
N PRO A 135 16.41 -16.57 23.67
CA PRO A 135 17.02 -16.31 24.97
C PRO A 135 18.33 -15.55 24.81
N MET A 136 18.53 -14.50 25.61
CA MET A 136 19.76 -13.69 25.54
C MET A 136 20.89 -14.33 26.33
N SER A 137 22.10 -14.30 25.79
CA SER A 137 23.31 -14.63 26.54
C SER A 137 23.64 -13.53 27.56
N ASP A 138 24.41 -13.84 28.61
CA ASP A 138 24.80 -12.83 29.61
C ASP A 138 25.56 -11.66 28.97
N GLY A 139 26.40 -11.93 27.97
CA GLY A 139 27.11 -10.89 27.21
C GLY A 139 26.14 -9.94 26.48
N ASP A 140 25.17 -10.50 25.75
CA ASP A 140 24.17 -9.70 25.02
C ASP A 140 23.30 -8.88 25.98
N ARG A 141 22.95 -9.45 27.15
CA ARG A 141 22.16 -8.76 28.19
C ARG A 141 22.90 -7.51 28.67
N HIS A 142 24.14 -7.67 29.10
CA HIS A 142 24.94 -6.55 29.62
C HIS A 142 25.21 -5.49 28.56
N GLN A 143 25.44 -5.90 27.31
CA GLN A 143 25.69 -4.97 26.21
C GLN A 143 24.44 -4.11 25.88
N ILE A 144 23.24 -4.71 25.89
CA ILE A 144 22.02 -4.03 25.45
C ILE A 144 21.35 -3.25 26.58
N THR A 145 21.25 -3.85 27.78
CA THR A 145 20.49 -3.28 28.91
C THR A 145 21.35 -2.78 30.05
N GLY A 146 22.67 -2.96 30.01
CA GLY A 146 23.54 -2.74 31.16
C GLY A 146 23.14 -3.66 32.32
N LYS A 147 23.03 -3.09 33.53
CA LYS A 147 22.64 -3.80 34.76
C LYS A 147 21.22 -3.46 35.25
N VAL A 148 20.38 -2.90 34.38
CA VAL A 148 19.06 -2.40 34.79
C VAL A 148 18.06 -3.52 35.03
N VAL A 149 18.14 -4.60 34.25
CA VAL A 149 17.33 -5.79 34.47
C VAL A 149 18.14 -6.77 35.33
N PRO A 150 17.61 -7.24 36.48
CA PRO A 150 18.32 -8.20 37.34
C PRO A 150 18.71 -9.49 36.60
N ASP A 151 19.88 -10.04 36.92
CA ASP A 151 20.46 -11.20 36.22
C ASP A 151 19.56 -12.46 36.29
N ASP A 152 18.81 -12.62 37.38
CA ASP A 152 17.89 -13.73 37.61
C ASP A 152 16.59 -13.66 36.79
N VAL A 153 16.28 -12.50 36.19
CA VAL A 153 15.11 -12.34 35.31
C VAL A 153 15.44 -12.86 33.92
N PRO A 154 14.73 -13.88 33.39
CA PRO A 154 14.96 -14.34 32.02
C PRO A 154 14.68 -13.24 30.98
N MET A 155 15.59 -13.09 30.02
CA MET A 155 15.49 -12.09 28.96
C MET A 155 15.56 -12.74 27.58
N TYR A 156 14.81 -12.18 26.63
CA TYR A 156 14.76 -12.65 25.26
C TYR A 156 14.97 -11.48 24.30
N ARG A 157 15.74 -11.71 23.24
CA ARG A 157 15.84 -10.80 22.10
C ARG A 157 14.70 -11.10 21.15
N GLY A 158 13.78 -10.15 21.01
CA GLY A 158 12.73 -10.19 20.00
C GLY A 158 13.21 -9.59 18.69
N THR A 159 12.79 -10.20 17.58
CA THR A 159 13.01 -9.70 16.22
C THR A 159 11.69 -9.70 15.48
N ASN A 160 11.30 -8.55 14.94
CA ASN A 160 10.10 -8.42 14.13
C ASN A 160 10.36 -8.94 12.72
N HIS A 161 9.39 -9.67 12.20
CA HIS A 161 9.42 -10.26 10.87
C HIS A 161 8.45 -9.52 9.96
N PHE A 162 8.94 -9.19 8.77
CA PHE A 162 8.17 -8.52 7.75
C PHE A 162 8.14 -9.32 6.47
N LYS A 163 6.94 -9.38 5.91
CA LYS A 163 6.63 -10.07 4.69
C LYS A 163 6.50 -9.10 3.54
N ILE A 164 7.19 -9.40 2.46
CA ILE A 164 7.07 -8.76 1.16
C ILE A 164 6.10 -9.60 0.33
N ILE A 165 4.96 -9.01 -0.01
CA ILE A 165 3.94 -9.61 -0.86
C ILE A 165 4.04 -8.88 -2.21
N ASP A 166 4.73 -9.50 -3.17
CA ASP A 166 5.11 -8.88 -4.44
C ASP A 166 3.93 -8.34 -5.26
N HIS A 167 2.74 -8.90 -5.06
CA HIS A 167 1.50 -8.51 -5.73
C HIS A 167 0.60 -7.59 -4.89
N ALA A 168 1.02 -7.16 -3.68
CA ALA A 168 0.26 -6.27 -2.81
C ALA A 168 1.00 -4.92 -2.63
N PRO A 169 0.68 -3.89 -3.45
CA PRO A 169 1.42 -2.63 -3.50
C PRO A 169 1.54 -1.88 -2.17
N ILE A 170 0.51 -1.92 -1.32
CA ILE A 170 0.53 -1.29 0.01
C ILE A 170 1.51 -2.03 0.94
N ASN A 171 1.59 -3.36 0.85
CA ASN A 171 2.55 -4.15 1.62
C ASN A 171 3.98 -3.81 1.18
N LEU A 172 4.25 -3.70 -0.12
CA LEU A 172 5.57 -3.32 -0.63
C LEU A 172 6.02 -1.92 -0.17
N ALA A 173 5.11 -0.95 -0.19
CA ALA A 173 5.41 0.41 0.23
C ALA A 173 5.53 0.54 1.75
N GLY A 174 4.70 -0.19 2.50
CA GLY A 174 4.86 -0.37 3.94
C GLY A 174 6.23 -0.95 4.27
N ASN A 175 6.63 -2.05 3.62
CA ASN A 175 7.98 -2.63 3.78
C ASN A 175 9.10 -1.66 3.42
N ALA A 176 8.95 -0.85 2.36
CA ALA A 176 9.96 0.13 1.98
C ALA A 176 10.11 1.25 3.02
N LEU A 177 9.00 1.78 3.54
CA LEU A 177 9.01 2.78 4.61
C LEU A 177 9.61 2.20 5.88
N ILE A 178 9.19 1.00 6.28
CA ILE A 178 9.73 0.31 7.46
C ILE A 178 11.23 0.02 7.26
N ASN A 179 11.64 -0.42 6.08
CA ASN A 179 13.04 -0.68 5.76
C ASN A 179 13.89 0.58 5.81
N PHE A 180 13.37 1.69 5.28
CA PHE A 180 14.03 2.99 5.40
C PHE A 180 14.17 3.42 6.87
N MET A 181 13.11 3.26 7.65
CA MET A 181 13.08 3.70 9.04
C MET A 181 13.89 2.79 9.97
N TRP A 182 13.86 1.47 9.79
CA TRP A 182 14.38 0.48 10.75
C TRP A 182 15.52 -0.37 10.21
N HIS A 183 16.01 -0.07 9.01
CA HIS A 183 17.12 -0.78 8.35
C HIS A 183 16.95 -2.31 8.38
N LEU A 184 15.82 -2.78 7.85
CA LEU A 184 15.50 -4.21 7.88
C LEU A 184 16.55 -5.03 7.10
N ALA A 185 17.01 -6.11 7.71
CA ALA A 185 17.86 -7.10 7.05
C ALA A 185 17.01 -8.06 6.20
N ASP A 186 17.59 -8.63 5.14
CA ASP A 186 16.99 -9.78 4.46
C ASP A 186 16.98 -10.99 5.39
N ALA A 187 15.84 -11.67 5.47
CA ALA A 187 15.73 -12.89 6.26
C ALA A 187 16.58 -14.01 5.63
N PRO A 188 17.29 -14.83 6.45
CA PRO A 188 18.02 -16.00 5.97
C PRO A 188 17.13 -16.95 5.15
N THR A 189 17.68 -17.60 4.12
CA THR A 189 16.91 -18.45 3.20
C THR A 189 16.15 -19.57 3.91
N ASP A 190 16.74 -20.18 4.93
CA ASP A 190 16.10 -21.21 5.75
C ASP A 190 14.89 -20.65 6.52
N GLN A 191 15.00 -19.43 7.06
CA GLN A 191 13.87 -18.76 7.72
C GLN A 191 12.78 -18.38 6.73
N ARG A 192 13.14 -17.87 5.54
CA ARG A 192 12.17 -17.55 4.48
C ARG A 192 11.36 -18.78 4.07
N LEU A 193 12.02 -19.93 3.90
CA LEU A 193 11.35 -21.19 3.56
C LEU A 193 10.50 -21.74 4.71
N ARG A 194 10.97 -21.58 5.95
CA ARG A 194 10.33 -22.14 7.14
C ARG A 194 9.14 -21.29 7.63
N TYR A 195 9.25 -19.97 7.56
CA TYR A 195 8.31 -19.03 8.19
C TYR A 195 7.69 -18.02 7.21
N GLY A 196 8.20 -17.89 5.99
CA GLY A 196 7.54 -17.15 4.91
C GLY A 196 7.67 -15.62 4.96
N HIS A 197 8.42 -15.06 5.91
CA HIS A 197 8.80 -13.65 5.94
C HIS A 197 10.06 -13.39 5.10
N GLN A 198 10.30 -12.16 4.68
CA GLN A 198 11.41 -11.77 3.79
C GLN A 198 12.40 -10.83 4.47
N ARG A 199 11.99 -10.16 5.54
CA ARG A 199 12.79 -9.13 6.21
C ARG A 199 12.73 -9.29 7.73
N ASP A 200 13.83 -8.98 8.39
CA ASP A 200 14.00 -9.02 9.84
C ASP A 200 14.44 -7.64 10.35
N GLY A 201 13.94 -7.20 11.50
CA GLY A 201 14.42 -5.98 12.14
C GLY A 201 13.57 -5.56 13.32
N GLY A 202 13.66 -4.28 13.69
CA GLY A 202 12.93 -3.71 14.82
C GLY A 202 13.10 -4.53 16.09
N HIS A 203 14.32 -4.61 16.60
CA HIS A 203 14.63 -5.51 17.71
C HIS A 203 14.02 -5.01 19.02
N CYS A 204 13.70 -5.93 19.94
CA CYS A 204 13.27 -5.57 21.28
C CYS A 204 13.91 -6.48 22.33
N VAL A 205 13.86 -6.04 23.59
CA VAL A 205 14.20 -6.86 24.75
C VAL A 205 12.90 -7.23 25.46
N ALA A 206 12.59 -8.52 25.49
CA ALA A 206 11.45 -9.06 26.22
C ALA A 206 11.86 -9.58 27.60
N HIS A 207 11.20 -9.12 28.65
CA HIS A 207 11.41 -9.60 30.03
C HIS A 207 10.17 -9.35 30.88
N ARG A 208 10.05 -10.03 32.03
CA ARG A 208 8.95 -9.76 32.97
C ARG A 208 9.18 -8.43 33.67
N ALA A 209 8.16 -7.59 33.68
CA ALA A 209 8.18 -6.28 34.35
C ALA A 209 6.76 -5.84 34.70
N ALA A 210 6.65 -4.78 35.51
CA ALA A 210 5.37 -4.08 35.70
C ALA A 210 4.90 -3.48 34.36
N SER A 211 3.60 -3.25 34.22
CA SER A 211 3.02 -2.50 33.10
C SER A 211 3.45 -1.03 33.18
N VAL A 212 3.94 -0.47 32.07
CA VAL A 212 4.20 0.97 31.92
C VAL A 212 2.91 1.77 31.74
N TYR A 213 1.85 1.12 31.24
CA TYR A 213 0.57 1.79 31.05
C TYR A 213 -0.21 1.88 32.37
N PRO A 214 -0.54 3.10 32.87
CA PRO A 214 -1.20 3.26 34.17
C PRO A 214 -2.61 2.66 34.23
N GLY A 215 -3.29 2.50 33.09
CA GLY A 215 -4.64 1.93 33.01
C GLY A 215 -4.71 0.41 33.27
N THR A 216 -3.56 -0.26 33.32
CA THR A 216 -3.43 -1.71 33.52
C THR A 216 -2.28 -2.04 34.49
N PRO A 217 -2.30 -1.61 35.77
CA PRO A 217 -1.20 -1.88 36.68
C PRO A 217 -1.13 -3.38 37.02
N ARG A 218 -0.20 -4.11 36.41
CA ARG A 218 0.01 -5.55 36.57
C ARG A 218 1.41 -5.95 36.13
N GLN A 219 1.83 -7.18 36.44
CA GLN A 219 2.97 -7.79 35.75
C GLN A 219 2.58 -8.18 34.32
N VAL A 220 3.53 -8.02 33.40
CA VAL A 220 3.43 -8.31 31.97
C VAL A 220 4.77 -8.83 31.45
N MET A 221 4.77 -9.41 30.25
CA MET A 221 6.00 -9.61 29.49
C MET A 221 6.23 -8.36 28.63
N ARG A 222 7.17 -7.51 29.05
CA ARG A 222 7.46 -6.21 28.44
C ARG A 222 8.49 -6.37 27.34
N LEU A 223 8.09 -6.08 26.10
CA LEU A 223 8.95 -5.93 24.92
C LEU A 223 9.35 -4.47 24.82
N ASN A 224 10.58 -4.18 25.24
CA ASN A 224 11.13 -2.83 25.26
C ASN A 224 12.00 -2.60 24.02
N TYR A 225 11.58 -1.68 23.16
CA TYR A 225 12.28 -1.28 21.94
C TYR A 225 13.26 -0.11 22.16
N ARG A 226 13.29 0.43 23.38
CA ARG A 226 13.91 1.73 23.69
C ARG A 226 15.38 1.64 24.11
N PHE A 227 15.88 0.45 24.43
CA PHE A 227 17.28 0.27 24.81
C PHE A 227 18.21 0.70 23.67
N SER A 228 19.13 1.62 23.95
CA SER A 228 20.06 2.17 22.95
C SER A 228 20.94 1.10 22.30
N GLY A 229 21.30 0.05 23.05
CA GLY A 229 22.07 -1.09 22.53
C GLY A 229 21.35 -1.91 21.45
N LEU A 230 20.04 -1.68 21.22
CA LEU A 230 19.32 -2.29 20.10
C LEU A 230 19.57 -1.59 18.76
N GLY A 231 20.08 -0.35 18.77
CA GLY A 231 20.31 0.43 17.55
C GLY A 231 19.02 0.80 16.80
N ASN A 232 17.88 0.83 17.48
CA ASN A 232 16.60 1.16 16.87
C ASN A 232 16.50 2.66 16.52
N HIS A 233 15.80 2.96 15.43
CA HIS A 233 15.51 4.32 14.98
C HIS A 233 14.02 4.66 15.19
N PRO A 234 13.66 5.95 15.29
CA PRO A 234 12.27 6.38 15.47
C PRO A 234 11.28 5.71 14.49
N PRO A 235 10.08 5.29 14.98
CA PRO A 235 9.55 5.53 16.33
C PRO A 235 9.84 4.41 17.34
N LEU A 236 10.59 3.37 17.00
CA LEU A 236 10.79 2.22 17.88
C LEU A 236 11.38 2.60 19.26
N PRO A 237 12.33 3.56 19.38
CA PRO A 237 12.80 4.06 20.67
C PRO A 237 11.75 4.73 21.57
N HIS A 238 10.51 4.87 21.11
CA HIS A 238 9.37 5.36 21.89
C HIS A 238 8.32 4.27 22.18
N LEU A 239 8.51 3.05 21.67
CA LEU A 239 7.54 1.97 21.74
C LEU A 239 7.87 0.97 22.86
N ILE A 240 6.84 0.55 23.57
CA ILE A 240 6.82 -0.65 24.41
C ILE A 240 5.61 -1.49 24.00
N THR A 241 5.79 -2.80 23.89
CA THR A 241 4.67 -3.74 23.78
C THR A 241 4.60 -4.57 25.06
N GLU A 242 3.42 -4.75 25.61
CA GLU A 242 3.20 -5.53 26.82
C GLU A 242 2.39 -6.76 26.43
N LEU A 243 2.88 -7.97 26.71
CA LEU A 243 2.21 -9.21 26.34
C LEU A 243 1.62 -9.92 27.57
N VAL A 244 0.45 -10.52 27.37
CA VAL A 244 -0.17 -11.50 28.27
C VAL A 244 -0.70 -12.68 27.44
N GLU A 245 -0.74 -13.87 28.04
CA GLU A 245 -1.34 -15.05 27.45
C GLU A 245 -2.83 -15.13 27.79
N ILE A 246 -3.69 -15.16 26.79
CA ILE A 246 -5.16 -15.22 26.97
C ILE A 246 -5.74 -16.62 26.76
N ALA A 247 -5.00 -17.47 26.05
CA ALA A 247 -5.25 -18.89 25.87
C ALA A 247 -3.94 -19.60 25.51
N PRO A 248 -3.83 -20.93 25.70
CA PRO A 248 -2.58 -21.66 25.46
C PRO A 248 -1.99 -21.42 24.06
N GLY A 249 -0.86 -20.71 24.02
CA GLY A 249 -0.15 -20.34 22.78
C GLY A 249 -0.73 -19.12 22.03
N ILE A 250 -1.60 -18.32 22.67
CA ILE A 250 -2.17 -17.08 22.14
C ILE A 250 -1.85 -15.93 23.09
N LEU A 251 -0.98 -15.03 22.63
CA LEU A 251 -0.54 -13.85 23.35
C LEU A 251 -1.24 -12.61 22.82
N LEU A 252 -1.86 -11.85 23.71
CA LEU A 252 -2.44 -10.55 23.42
C LEU A 252 -1.46 -9.46 23.87
N GLY A 253 -1.08 -8.60 22.94
CA GLY A 253 -0.17 -7.49 23.16
C GLY A 253 -0.90 -6.16 23.22
N GLN A 254 -0.58 -5.34 24.21
CA GLN A 254 -0.95 -3.94 24.31
C GLN A 254 0.23 -3.06 23.85
N LEU A 255 -0.02 -2.15 22.90
CA LEU A 255 1.01 -1.24 22.38
C LEU A 255 1.00 0.07 23.17
N ALA A 256 2.12 0.45 23.78
CA ALA A 256 2.28 1.69 24.54
C ALA A 256 3.38 2.57 23.94
N VAL A 257 3.09 3.85 23.71
CA VAL A 257 4.04 4.82 23.12
C VAL A 257 4.31 5.93 24.12
N ALA A 258 5.59 6.24 24.34
CA ALA A 258 6.01 7.38 25.14
C ALA A 258 5.58 8.69 24.47
N THR A 259 5.07 9.65 25.24
CA THR A 259 4.66 10.97 24.73
C THR A 259 5.45 12.13 25.34
N ALA A 260 6.30 11.84 26.32
CA ALA A 260 7.28 12.78 26.86
C ALA A 260 8.71 12.27 26.60
N GLY A 261 9.69 13.18 26.64
CA GLY A 261 11.10 12.86 26.41
C GLY A 261 11.39 12.34 25.00
N LEU A 262 10.62 12.76 23.99
CA LEU A 262 10.73 12.25 22.61
C LEU A 262 12.07 12.60 21.93
N LEU A 263 12.73 13.68 22.36
CA LEU A 263 14.02 14.11 21.84
C LEU A 263 15.20 13.64 22.72
N GLU A 264 14.90 12.97 23.82
CA GLU A 264 15.89 12.52 24.79
C GLU A 264 16.25 11.06 24.55
N THR A 265 17.49 10.69 24.91
CA THR A 265 17.87 9.28 24.93
C THR A 265 17.12 8.59 26.05
N TYR A 266 16.58 7.39 25.79
CA TYR A 266 15.89 6.62 26.81
C TYR A 266 16.82 6.30 27.98
N ASP A 267 16.45 6.78 29.16
CA ASP A 267 17.05 6.40 30.43
C ASP A 267 16.23 5.25 31.05
N PRO A 268 16.76 4.01 31.03
CA PRO A 268 16.08 2.85 31.61
C PRO A 268 16.02 2.88 33.14
N THR A 269 16.71 3.81 33.82
CA THR A 269 16.68 3.99 35.29
C THR A 269 15.64 5.00 35.75
N ALA A 270 15.11 5.82 34.84
CA ALA A 270 14.03 6.76 35.14
C ALA A 270 12.71 6.00 35.40
N GLU A 271 11.85 6.58 36.23
CA GLU A 271 10.51 6.03 36.46
C GLU A 271 9.71 6.00 35.16
N ASP A 272 9.01 4.89 34.90
CA ASP A 272 8.19 4.73 33.67
C ASP A 272 7.17 5.87 33.50
N ALA A 273 6.67 6.44 34.61
CA ALA A 273 5.74 7.56 34.62
C ALA A 273 6.30 8.84 33.96
N ALA A 274 7.62 9.05 33.99
CA ALA A 274 8.28 10.21 33.39
C ALA A 274 8.09 10.29 31.87
N TYR A 275 7.82 9.15 31.21
CA TYR A 275 7.67 9.08 29.75
C TYR A 275 6.23 9.24 29.25
N HIS A 276 5.26 9.35 30.16
CA HIS A 276 3.84 9.55 29.82
C HIS A 276 3.33 8.59 28.73
N TYR A 277 3.37 7.29 29.00
CA TYR A 277 2.97 6.27 28.02
C TYR A 277 1.47 6.31 27.71
N GLN A 278 1.14 6.32 26.42
CA GLN A 278 -0.21 6.16 25.90
C GLN A 278 -0.40 4.78 25.28
N HIS A 279 -1.53 4.13 25.58
CA HIS A 279 -1.89 2.91 24.87
C HIS A 279 -2.46 3.27 23.48
N CYS A 280 -1.94 2.66 22.42
CA CYS A 280 -2.23 2.99 21.01
C CYS A 280 -2.77 1.81 20.19
N GLY A 281 -3.02 0.65 20.80
CA GLY A 281 -3.68 -0.47 20.13
C GLY A 281 -3.31 -1.85 20.66
N PHE A 282 -3.80 -2.87 19.97
CA PHE A 282 -3.56 -4.27 20.31
C PHE A 282 -2.97 -5.07 19.15
N VAL A 283 -2.06 -5.98 19.49
CA VAL A 283 -1.53 -7.01 18.61
C VAL A 283 -1.83 -8.40 19.17
N LEU A 284 -1.83 -9.41 18.32
CA LEU A 284 -1.98 -10.80 18.69
C LEU A 284 -0.77 -11.56 18.15
N LEU A 285 -0.12 -12.35 19.00
CA LEU A 285 0.91 -13.30 18.62
C LEU A 285 0.43 -14.71 18.93
N PHE A 286 0.74 -15.69 18.09
CA PHE A 286 0.32 -17.07 18.31
C PHE A 286 1.36 -18.09 17.85
N GLU A 287 1.41 -19.21 18.57
CA GLU A 287 2.40 -20.27 18.37
C GLU A 287 2.14 -21.10 17.11
N ALA A 288 3.21 -21.78 16.65
CA ALA A 288 3.16 -22.65 15.48
C ALA A 288 2.12 -23.78 15.56
N SER A 289 1.72 -24.20 16.78
CA SER A 289 0.68 -25.22 16.98
C SER A 289 -0.70 -24.79 16.47
N LEU A 290 -0.91 -23.49 16.26
CA LEU A 290 -2.15 -22.89 15.77
C LEU A 290 -2.12 -22.54 14.28
N ASN A 291 -1.01 -22.76 13.58
CA ASN A 291 -0.80 -22.36 12.19
C ASN A 291 -1.85 -22.95 11.22
N VAL A 292 -2.35 -24.16 11.48
CA VAL A 292 -3.38 -24.79 10.66
C VAL A 292 -4.67 -23.96 10.65
N VAL A 293 -5.09 -23.44 11.81
CA VAL A 293 -6.29 -22.58 11.94
C VAL A 293 -5.99 -21.16 11.49
N ALA A 294 -4.82 -20.63 11.85
CA ALA A 294 -4.41 -19.28 11.49
C ALA A 294 -4.30 -19.09 9.98
N ARG A 295 -3.85 -20.09 9.22
CA ARG A 295 -3.76 -20.02 7.77
C ARG A 295 -5.12 -19.84 7.11
N GLU A 296 -6.17 -20.45 7.64
CA GLU A 296 -7.54 -20.29 7.16
C GLU A 296 -8.13 -18.94 7.55
N LEU A 297 -7.88 -18.50 8.78
CA LEU A 297 -8.45 -17.26 9.30
C LEU A 297 -7.72 -16.00 8.81
N PHE A 298 -6.42 -16.08 8.61
CA PHE A 298 -5.53 -14.98 8.24
C PHE A 298 -4.72 -15.32 6.97
N PRO A 299 -5.38 -15.48 5.82
CA PRO A 299 -4.73 -15.93 4.58
C PRO A 299 -3.60 -14.99 4.12
N HIS A 300 -3.67 -13.70 4.49
CA HIS A 300 -2.65 -12.70 4.19
C HIS A 300 -1.28 -12.99 4.83
N LEU A 301 -1.20 -13.81 5.88
CA LEU A 301 0.07 -14.26 6.43
C LEU A 301 0.80 -15.22 5.49
N GLU A 302 0.08 -15.86 4.55
CA GLU A 302 0.50 -16.97 3.67
C GLU A 302 1.50 -17.91 4.37
N ILE A 303 1.11 -18.39 5.55
CA ILE A 303 1.90 -19.30 6.39
C ILE A 303 2.34 -20.52 5.54
N PRO A 304 3.64 -20.76 5.33
CA PRO A 304 4.13 -21.86 4.50
C PRO A 304 3.63 -23.22 5.00
N GLN A 305 3.45 -24.18 4.09
CA GLN A 305 3.07 -25.53 4.49
C GLN A 305 4.09 -26.16 5.45
N ALA A 306 5.37 -25.84 5.28
CA ALA A 306 6.46 -26.27 6.16
C ALA A 306 6.35 -25.72 7.59
N ALA A 307 5.61 -24.61 7.79
CA ALA A 307 5.34 -24.05 9.12
C ALA A 307 4.18 -24.77 9.85
N ILE A 308 3.41 -25.61 9.16
CA ILE A 308 2.29 -26.34 9.76
C ILE A 308 2.80 -27.58 10.45
N VAL A 309 2.81 -27.53 11.78
CA VAL A 309 3.31 -28.61 12.66
C VAL A 309 2.19 -29.38 13.36
N THR A 310 0.92 -29.11 13.06
CA THR A 310 -0.26 -29.73 13.70
C THR A 310 -1.38 -30.06 12.69
N ARG A 311 -2.33 -30.91 13.10
CA ARG A 311 -3.60 -31.17 12.38
C ARG A 311 -4.80 -31.02 13.34
N VAL A 312 -5.95 -30.58 12.83
CA VAL A 312 -7.21 -30.50 13.61
C VAL A 312 -7.97 -31.81 13.48
N VAL A 313 -8.44 -32.37 14.60
CA VAL A 313 -9.25 -33.59 14.60
C VAL A 313 -10.60 -33.32 13.89
N GLY A 314 -10.91 -34.08 12.84
CA GLY A 314 -12.22 -34.05 12.17
C GLY A 314 -12.35 -33.18 10.90
N HIS A 315 -11.29 -32.49 10.46
CA HIS A 315 -11.30 -31.77 9.18
C HIS A 315 -10.87 -32.70 8.03
N PRO A 316 -11.68 -32.90 6.96
CA PRO A 316 -11.22 -33.59 5.75
C PRO A 316 -10.13 -32.74 5.07
N PRO A 317 -9.17 -33.35 4.36
CA PRO A 317 -8.11 -32.62 3.68
C PRO A 317 -8.69 -31.63 2.64
N PRO A 318 -8.07 -30.45 2.45
CA PRO A 318 -8.56 -29.45 1.51
C PRO A 318 -8.54 -30.01 0.08
N ARG A 319 -9.69 -29.97 -0.60
CA ARG A 319 -9.78 -30.24 -2.04
C ARG A 319 -9.17 -29.07 -2.80
N VAL A 320 -8.07 -29.33 -3.51
CA VAL A 320 -7.55 -28.43 -4.55
C VAL A 320 -8.56 -28.41 -5.71
N PRO A 321 -9.06 -27.24 -6.17
CA PRO A 321 -9.84 -27.18 -7.40
C PRO A 321 -8.94 -27.46 -8.60
N ALA A 322 -9.10 -28.64 -9.21
CA ALA A 322 -8.54 -28.96 -10.50
C ALA A 322 -9.38 -28.32 -11.61
N GLN A 323 -9.24 -27.00 -11.82
CA GLN A 323 -9.81 -26.32 -12.98
C GLN A 323 -8.99 -25.07 -13.28
N LEU A 324 -7.84 -25.28 -13.94
CA LEU A 324 -7.15 -24.33 -14.82
C LEU A 324 -6.01 -25.10 -15.51
N ALA A 325 -6.40 -26.07 -16.33
CA ALA A 325 -5.53 -26.69 -17.30
C ALA A 325 -6.23 -26.66 -18.66
N ALA A 326 -5.58 -25.97 -19.60
CA ALA A 326 -5.75 -26.02 -21.04
C ALA A 326 -7.10 -25.58 -21.64
N GLN A 327 -7.15 -24.33 -22.11
CA GLN A 327 -7.75 -24.01 -23.41
C GLN A 327 -6.64 -23.48 -24.33
N PRO A 328 -6.56 -23.90 -25.61
CA PRO A 328 -5.60 -23.32 -26.54
C PRO A 328 -6.02 -21.88 -26.84
N ALA A 329 -5.13 -20.92 -26.56
CA ALA A 329 -5.38 -19.51 -26.81
C ALA A 329 -5.53 -19.27 -28.32
N ALA A 330 -6.68 -18.73 -28.74
CA ALA A 330 -6.81 -18.13 -30.07
C ALA A 330 -5.75 -17.04 -30.24
N GLN A 331 -5.15 -16.91 -31.42
CA GLN A 331 -4.20 -15.85 -31.68
C GLN A 331 -4.86 -14.47 -31.44
N PRO A 332 -4.18 -13.54 -30.76
CA PRO A 332 -4.70 -12.19 -30.55
C PRO A 332 -4.98 -11.51 -31.90
N ALA A 333 -6.06 -10.73 -31.99
CA ALA A 333 -6.36 -9.96 -33.19
C ALA A 333 -5.19 -9.00 -33.56
N GLU A 334 -4.96 -8.78 -34.85
CA GLU A 334 -3.85 -7.95 -35.39
C GLU A 334 -3.76 -6.56 -34.75
N LYS A 335 -4.92 -5.95 -34.44
CA LYS A 335 -5.04 -4.68 -33.72
C LYS A 335 -4.26 -4.66 -32.40
N PHE A 336 -4.20 -5.77 -31.68
CA PHE A 336 -3.56 -5.85 -30.37
C PHE A 336 -2.05 -6.05 -30.42
N THR A 337 -1.51 -6.36 -31.60
CA THR A 337 -0.11 -6.75 -31.80
C THR A 337 0.66 -5.81 -32.72
N THR A 338 -0.03 -4.95 -33.48
CA THR A 338 0.59 -4.08 -34.49
C THR A 338 0.71 -2.64 -34.01
N LEU A 339 1.95 -2.14 -33.93
CA LEU A 339 2.23 -0.73 -33.64
C LEU A 339 1.94 0.15 -34.86
N THR A 340 1.20 1.24 -34.66
CA THR A 340 0.92 2.25 -35.67
C THR A 340 1.78 3.49 -35.42
N LEU A 341 2.96 3.53 -36.04
CA LEU A 341 3.95 4.59 -35.85
C LEU A 341 4.12 5.44 -37.13
N ALA A 342 4.67 6.64 -36.99
CA ALA A 342 5.00 7.51 -38.11
C ALA A 342 6.00 6.83 -39.07
N ALA A 343 5.85 7.06 -40.37
CA ALA A 343 6.68 6.43 -41.41
C ALA A 343 8.18 6.77 -41.33
N SER A 344 8.52 7.89 -40.68
CA SER A 344 9.90 8.31 -40.44
C SER A 344 10.01 8.82 -38.99
N PRO A 345 10.23 7.94 -38.01
CA PRO A 345 10.42 8.37 -36.63
C PRO A 345 11.74 9.16 -36.51
N PRO A 346 11.89 9.99 -35.45
CA PRO A 346 13.15 10.70 -35.19
C PRO A 346 14.33 9.73 -35.13
N ALA A 347 15.48 10.12 -35.70
CA ALA A 347 16.68 9.27 -35.71
C ALA A 347 17.12 8.85 -34.29
N SER A 348 16.90 9.72 -33.30
CA SER A 348 17.16 9.48 -31.89
C SER A 348 16.29 8.35 -31.27
N ALA A 349 15.17 7.99 -31.91
CA ALA A 349 14.27 6.93 -31.44
C ALA A 349 14.53 5.57 -32.11
N ALA A 350 15.26 5.51 -33.22
CA ALA A 350 15.32 4.32 -34.09
C ALA A 350 15.89 3.07 -33.38
N GLU A 351 16.97 3.22 -32.60
CA GLU A 351 17.58 2.12 -31.86
C GLU A 351 16.65 1.61 -30.74
N LEU A 352 16.08 2.53 -29.95
CA LEU A 352 15.14 2.20 -28.88
C LEU A 352 13.85 1.56 -29.42
N LEU A 353 13.35 1.98 -30.58
CA LEU A 353 12.20 1.35 -31.23
C LEU A 353 12.50 -0.08 -31.69
N THR A 354 13.75 -0.37 -32.06
CA THR A 354 14.15 -1.75 -32.38
C THR A 354 14.08 -2.62 -31.12
N GLN A 355 14.52 -2.10 -29.98
CA GLN A 355 14.36 -2.79 -28.68
C GLN A 355 12.89 -2.94 -28.29
N VAL A 356 12.05 -1.91 -28.48
CA VAL A 356 10.60 -1.99 -28.23
C VAL A 356 9.95 -3.08 -29.09
N ARG A 357 10.33 -3.21 -30.37
CA ARG A 357 9.84 -4.28 -31.24
C ARG A 357 10.32 -5.66 -30.82
N HIS A 358 11.54 -5.76 -30.30
CA HIS A 358 12.05 -7.00 -29.74
C HIS A 358 11.26 -7.41 -28.50
N ASP A 359 11.10 -6.49 -27.53
CA ASP A 359 10.28 -6.72 -26.34
C ASP A 359 8.82 -7.05 -26.69
N LEU A 360 8.28 -6.44 -27.75
CA LEU A 360 6.95 -6.77 -28.28
C LEU A 360 6.88 -8.19 -28.85
N GLY A 361 7.98 -8.72 -29.40
CA GLY A 361 8.05 -10.11 -29.85
C GLY A 361 7.93 -11.12 -28.71
N ASP A 362 8.36 -10.73 -27.50
CA ASP A 362 8.23 -11.53 -26.28
C ASP A 362 6.87 -11.35 -25.59
N ALA A 363 6.12 -10.30 -25.93
CA ALA A 363 4.79 -10.01 -25.43
C ALA A 363 3.70 -10.48 -26.40
N ALA A 364 2.59 -11.05 -25.92
CA ALA A 364 1.51 -11.46 -26.84
C ALA A 364 0.69 -10.28 -27.37
N THR A 365 0.75 -9.10 -26.74
CA THR A 365 0.07 -7.86 -27.16
C THR A 365 0.85 -6.61 -26.75
N ILE A 366 0.58 -5.47 -27.40
CA ILE A 366 1.14 -4.15 -27.03
C ILE A 366 0.77 -3.78 -25.60
N LEU A 367 -0.45 -4.13 -25.14
CA LEU A 367 -0.87 -3.79 -23.79
C LEU A 367 -0.12 -4.58 -22.72
N GLN A 368 0.21 -5.86 -22.99
CA GLN A 368 1.08 -6.66 -22.12
C GLN A 368 2.51 -6.12 -22.09
N LEU A 369 3.03 -5.65 -23.22
CA LEU A 369 4.32 -4.97 -23.25
C LEU A 369 4.32 -3.75 -22.31
N LEU A 370 3.31 -2.89 -22.43
CA LEU A 370 3.20 -1.67 -21.62
C LEU A 370 2.92 -1.97 -20.14
N GLN A 371 2.19 -3.05 -19.85
CA GLN A 371 2.05 -3.58 -18.49
C GLN A 371 3.42 -4.01 -17.94
N SER A 372 4.19 -4.79 -18.69
CA SER A 372 5.53 -5.24 -18.26
C SER A 372 6.47 -4.05 -17.99
N TYR A 373 6.37 -2.99 -18.80
CA TYR A 373 7.09 -1.75 -18.58
C TYR A 373 6.62 -1.04 -17.30
N SER A 374 5.31 -0.94 -17.08
CA SER A 374 4.74 -0.38 -15.86
C SER A 374 5.21 -1.14 -14.63
N ASP A 375 5.15 -2.47 -14.66
CA ASP A 375 5.57 -3.34 -13.56
C ASP A 375 7.07 -3.17 -13.26
N ALA A 376 7.92 -3.24 -14.29
CA ALA A 376 9.37 -3.03 -14.11
C ALA A 376 9.70 -1.62 -13.58
N LEU A 377 8.98 -0.59 -14.01
CA LEU A 377 9.12 0.77 -13.48
C LEU A 377 8.59 0.91 -12.04
N ASN A 378 7.57 0.14 -11.66
CA ASN A 378 7.10 0.07 -10.28
C ASN A 378 8.16 -0.52 -9.34
N HIS A 379 9.02 -1.40 -9.84
CA HIS A 379 10.13 -1.99 -9.09
C HIS A 379 11.43 -1.17 -9.16
N THR A 380 11.49 -0.10 -9.98
CA THR A 380 12.68 0.74 -10.12
C THR A 380 12.54 2.02 -9.31
N PRO A 381 13.38 2.25 -8.28
CA PRO A 381 13.26 3.43 -7.44
C PRO A 381 13.79 4.70 -8.11
N THR A 382 14.36 4.64 -9.31
CA THR A 382 15.04 5.78 -9.96
C THR A 382 14.35 6.24 -11.25
N THR A 383 14.63 7.47 -11.66
CA THR A 383 14.18 8.02 -12.95
C THR A 383 15.09 7.65 -14.12
N GLY A 384 16.18 6.92 -13.87
CA GLY A 384 17.21 6.55 -14.85
C GLY A 384 16.95 5.24 -15.61
N SER A 385 15.75 4.66 -15.51
CA SER A 385 15.42 3.41 -16.20
C SER A 385 15.44 3.58 -17.72
N THR A 386 16.03 2.62 -18.43
CA THR A 386 16.00 2.54 -19.90
C THR A 386 14.57 2.42 -20.43
N ILE A 387 13.62 1.94 -19.62
CA ILE A 387 12.20 1.87 -19.97
C ILE A 387 11.60 3.26 -20.20
N PHE A 388 12.02 4.29 -19.46
CA PHE A 388 11.55 5.66 -19.72
C PHE A 388 12.04 6.18 -21.08
N ALA A 389 13.24 5.77 -21.50
CA ALA A 389 13.74 6.07 -22.84
C ALA A 389 12.95 5.31 -23.92
N LYS A 390 12.59 4.05 -23.69
CA LYS A 390 11.72 3.26 -24.59
C LYS A 390 10.32 3.86 -24.72
N LEU A 391 9.69 4.27 -23.61
CA LEU A 391 8.38 4.95 -23.60
C LEU A 391 8.44 6.30 -24.33
N ARG A 392 9.53 7.05 -24.15
CA ARG A 392 9.77 8.29 -24.90
C ARG A 392 9.92 8.04 -26.39
N ALA A 393 10.73 7.06 -26.79
CA ALA A 393 10.92 6.70 -28.20
C ALA A 393 9.60 6.25 -28.85
N LEU A 394 8.78 5.49 -28.12
CA LEU A 394 7.45 5.08 -28.58
C LEU A 394 6.50 6.28 -28.73
N HIS A 395 6.54 7.23 -27.80
CA HIS A 395 5.76 8.47 -27.90
C HIS A 395 6.23 9.34 -29.08
N ASP A 396 7.53 9.55 -29.23
CA ASP A 396 8.11 10.39 -30.28
C ASP A 396 7.90 9.80 -31.69
N ALA A 397 7.70 8.49 -31.78
CA ALA A 397 7.34 7.79 -33.03
C ALA A 397 5.83 7.68 -33.26
N GLY A 398 5.01 7.99 -32.26
CA GLY A 398 3.55 7.90 -32.36
C GLY A 398 2.99 8.94 -33.32
N ILE A 399 1.80 8.66 -33.85
CA ILE A 399 1.13 9.55 -34.79
C ILE A 399 0.26 10.54 -34.01
N PRO A 400 0.43 11.86 -34.16
CA PRO A 400 -0.43 12.83 -33.49
C PRO A 400 -1.88 12.71 -34.02
N PRO A 401 -2.87 12.43 -33.17
CA PRO A 401 -4.27 12.40 -33.58
C PRO A 401 -4.67 13.71 -34.25
N GLN A 402 -5.34 13.64 -35.39
CA GLN A 402 -5.94 14.84 -36.00
C GLN A 402 -7.16 15.32 -35.22
N TYR A 403 -7.87 14.37 -34.60
CA TYR A 403 -9.13 14.57 -33.93
C TYR A 403 -9.33 13.47 -32.88
N MET A 404 -9.92 13.81 -31.73
CA MET A 404 -10.37 12.85 -30.72
C MET A 404 -11.81 13.18 -30.35
N ASN A 405 -12.63 12.16 -30.09
CA ASN A 405 -14.03 12.34 -29.71
C ASN A 405 -14.53 11.19 -28.86
N GLY A 406 -15.49 11.51 -28.00
CA GLY A 406 -16.10 10.54 -27.11
C GLY A 406 -15.24 10.28 -25.88
N TYR A 407 -15.47 9.13 -25.29
CA TYR A 407 -14.83 8.71 -24.04
C TYR A 407 -13.75 7.67 -24.30
N TYR A 408 -12.59 7.89 -23.68
CA TYR A 408 -11.47 6.94 -23.67
C TYR A 408 -11.15 6.55 -22.23
N HIS A 409 -11.04 5.25 -22.00
CA HIS A 409 -10.61 4.71 -20.72
C HIS A 409 -9.14 5.02 -20.51
N ALA A 410 -8.75 5.24 -19.26
CA ALA A 410 -7.36 5.50 -18.93
C ALA A 410 -6.71 4.38 -18.12
N ALA A 411 -5.41 4.22 -18.34
CA ALA A 411 -4.52 3.47 -17.47
C ALA A 411 -3.24 4.29 -17.23
N LEU A 412 -2.72 4.29 -16.02
CA LEU A 412 -1.40 4.84 -15.77
C LEU A 412 -0.32 3.81 -16.12
N ILE A 413 0.75 4.26 -16.80
CA ILE A 413 1.98 3.47 -16.93
C ILE A 413 2.93 3.76 -15.76
N SER A 414 3.33 5.02 -15.56
CA SER A 414 4.25 5.39 -14.47
C SER A 414 4.34 6.91 -14.27
N TRP A 415 4.68 7.36 -13.07
CA TRP A 415 5.16 8.72 -12.83
C TRP A 415 6.67 8.82 -13.05
N VAL A 416 7.13 9.97 -13.54
CA VAL A 416 8.52 10.22 -13.94
C VAL A 416 8.98 11.56 -13.37
N SER A 417 8.97 11.68 -12.05
CA SER A 417 9.50 12.88 -11.42
C SER A 417 10.09 12.54 -10.06
N PRO A 418 11.33 12.97 -9.78
CA PRO A 418 12.01 12.53 -8.59
C PRO A 418 11.52 13.25 -7.33
N GLY A 419 10.64 14.26 -7.49
CA GLY A 419 9.96 14.95 -6.39
C GLY A 419 10.94 15.54 -5.36
N LEU A 420 10.54 15.55 -4.08
CA LEU A 420 11.36 16.09 -2.98
C LEU A 420 12.67 15.31 -2.76
N LEU A 421 12.75 14.05 -3.21
CA LEU A 421 13.93 13.18 -3.09
C LEU A 421 14.79 13.16 -4.37
N GLY A 422 14.61 14.19 -5.22
CA GLY A 422 15.41 14.53 -6.40
C GLY A 422 16.90 14.23 -6.30
N SER A 423 17.51 14.79 -5.26
CA SER A 423 18.96 14.75 -5.02
C SER A 423 19.50 13.36 -4.70
N LEU A 424 18.63 12.40 -4.35
CA LEU A 424 19.00 11.02 -4.05
C LEU A 424 18.77 10.08 -5.25
N GLY A 425 18.35 10.62 -6.40
CA GLY A 425 18.04 9.82 -7.58
C GLY A 425 16.75 9.00 -7.47
N VAL A 426 15.87 9.33 -6.51
CA VAL A 426 14.66 8.54 -6.20
C VAL A 426 13.43 9.13 -6.88
N ASN A 427 12.65 8.29 -7.58
CA ASN A 427 11.36 8.59 -8.20
C ASN A 427 10.24 8.61 -7.16
N SER A 428 10.28 9.57 -6.23
CA SER A 428 9.38 9.63 -5.08
C SER A 428 7.90 9.77 -5.45
N LEU A 429 7.57 10.38 -6.59
CA LEU A 429 6.18 10.50 -7.06
C LEU A 429 5.64 9.17 -7.59
N ASN A 430 6.44 8.34 -8.25
CA ASN A 430 6.02 6.99 -8.64
C ASN A 430 5.78 6.10 -7.41
N LEU A 431 6.60 6.25 -6.36
CA LEU A 431 6.39 5.59 -5.07
C LEU A 431 5.12 6.09 -4.37
N ALA A 432 4.88 7.41 -4.35
CA ALA A 432 3.66 8.00 -3.78
C ALA A 432 2.40 7.57 -4.53
N TRP A 433 2.46 7.44 -5.85
CA TRP A 433 1.33 6.95 -6.63
C TRP A 433 0.99 5.49 -6.31
N ARG A 434 1.99 4.61 -6.13
CA ARG A 434 1.75 3.22 -5.70
C ARG A 434 0.93 3.15 -4.40
N LEU A 435 1.09 4.13 -3.51
CA LEU A 435 0.35 4.27 -2.27
C LEU A 435 -1.07 4.83 -2.45
N CYS A 436 -1.24 5.77 -3.37
CA CYS A 436 -2.46 6.55 -3.53
C CYS A 436 -3.35 6.11 -4.70
N ARG A 437 -2.91 5.19 -5.56
CA ARG A 437 -3.64 4.78 -6.77
C ARG A 437 -5.05 4.22 -6.49
N GLY A 438 -5.22 3.46 -5.41
CA GLY A 438 -6.54 2.96 -4.96
C GLY A 438 -7.45 4.03 -4.36
N PHE A 439 -6.99 5.29 -4.30
CA PHE A 439 -7.81 6.46 -4.02
C PHE A 439 -8.12 7.27 -5.28
N SER A 440 -7.50 6.93 -6.42
CA SER A 440 -7.70 7.65 -7.66
C SER A 440 -9.13 7.42 -8.16
N PRO A 441 -9.96 8.47 -8.26
CA PRO A 441 -11.27 8.33 -8.85
C PRO A 441 -11.21 8.36 -10.38
N TRP A 442 -10.02 8.48 -11.00
CA TRP A 442 -9.86 8.75 -12.42
C TRP A 442 -10.10 7.53 -13.31
N THR A 443 -11.09 7.61 -14.18
CA THR A 443 -11.49 6.51 -15.08
C THR A 443 -11.02 6.69 -16.51
N GLY A 444 -10.73 7.91 -16.94
CA GLY A 444 -10.51 8.22 -18.35
C GLY A 444 -10.59 9.70 -18.71
N LYS A 445 -10.61 9.99 -20.01
CA LYS A 445 -10.84 11.33 -20.55
C LYS A 445 -11.98 11.33 -21.54
N ARG A 446 -12.73 12.44 -21.57
CA ARG A 446 -13.77 12.69 -22.57
C ARG A 446 -13.41 13.88 -23.42
N PHE A 447 -13.66 13.77 -24.71
CA PHE A 447 -13.43 14.77 -25.74
C PHE A 447 -14.78 15.14 -26.35
N ASP A 448 -15.27 16.32 -26.01
CA ASP A 448 -16.56 16.84 -26.47
C ASP A 448 -16.33 17.93 -27.54
N PRO A 449 -17.16 17.99 -28.60
CA PRO A 449 -17.15 19.11 -29.52
C PRO A 449 -17.37 20.45 -28.78
N VAL A 450 -16.68 21.51 -29.23
CA VAL A 450 -16.78 22.83 -28.61
C VAL A 450 -17.34 23.84 -29.61
N GLU A 451 -18.36 24.58 -29.18
CA GLU A 451 -18.91 25.68 -29.96
C GLU A 451 -17.93 26.86 -30.02
N PRO A 452 -17.81 27.59 -31.15
CA PRO A 452 -16.86 28.68 -31.32
C PRO A 452 -16.93 29.73 -30.20
N ARG A 453 -18.14 30.13 -29.79
CA ARG A 453 -18.34 31.12 -28.72
C ARG A 453 -17.82 30.63 -27.37
N ARG A 454 -18.04 29.34 -27.05
CA ARG A 454 -17.55 28.73 -25.81
C ARG A 454 -16.04 28.55 -25.83
N LEU A 455 -15.47 28.23 -26.99
CA LEU A 455 -14.03 28.13 -27.17
C LEU A 455 -13.34 29.47 -26.93
N LEU A 456 -13.83 30.53 -27.56
CA LEU A 456 -13.33 31.90 -27.36
C LEU A 456 -13.40 32.31 -25.89
N ALA A 457 -14.54 32.08 -25.23
CA ALA A 457 -14.70 32.43 -23.82
C ALA A 457 -13.74 31.64 -22.89
N ARG A 458 -13.51 30.35 -23.18
CA ARG A 458 -12.63 29.50 -22.36
C ARG A 458 -11.14 29.72 -22.65
N SER A 459 -10.80 30.25 -23.82
CA SER A 459 -9.43 30.52 -24.26
C SER A 459 -9.04 32.00 -24.18
N ASP A 460 -9.78 32.81 -23.42
CA ASP A 460 -9.54 34.26 -23.29
C ASP A 460 -9.44 34.97 -24.68
N GLY A 461 -10.15 34.46 -25.68
CA GLY A 461 -10.20 34.99 -27.06
C GLY A 461 -9.08 34.52 -28.00
N HIS A 462 -8.22 33.59 -27.59
CA HIS A 462 -7.04 33.21 -28.36
C HIS A 462 -7.20 31.98 -29.25
N GLU A 463 -8.11 31.06 -28.93
CA GLU A 463 -8.32 29.84 -29.73
C GLU A 463 -9.54 29.98 -30.66
N GLY A 464 -9.35 29.62 -31.93
CA GLY A 464 -10.38 29.50 -32.95
C GLY A 464 -10.62 28.03 -33.34
N LEU A 465 -11.44 27.80 -34.35
CA LEU A 465 -11.67 26.46 -34.94
C LEU A 465 -10.86 26.24 -36.23
N ASP A 466 -9.74 26.95 -36.37
CA ASP A 466 -8.84 26.84 -37.54
C ASP A 466 -8.21 25.44 -37.64
N VAL A 467 -8.12 24.75 -36.51
CA VAL A 467 -7.81 23.32 -36.42
C VAL A 467 -8.90 22.61 -35.61
N PRO A 468 -9.14 21.31 -35.85
CA PRO A 468 -10.09 20.55 -35.04
C PRO A 468 -9.72 20.64 -33.55
N THR A 469 -10.64 21.21 -32.77
CA THR A 469 -10.45 21.55 -31.37
C THR A 469 -11.62 21.01 -30.55
N GLN A 470 -11.32 20.48 -29.37
CA GLN A 470 -12.30 19.86 -28.47
C GLN A 470 -12.17 20.42 -27.07
N LEU A 471 -13.28 20.39 -26.35
CA LEU A 471 -13.25 20.52 -24.91
C LEU A 471 -12.99 19.15 -24.31
N CYS A 472 -11.89 19.01 -23.59
CA CYS A 472 -11.55 17.77 -22.91
C CYS A 472 -11.82 17.87 -21.41
N SER A 473 -12.06 16.73 -20.78
CA SER A 473 -12.20 16.63 -19.32
C SER A 473 -11.67 15.29 -18.82
N ASN A 474 -11.13 15.29 -17.61
CA ASN A 474 -10.92 14.05 -16.87
C ASN A 474 -12.27 13.55 -16.35
N THR A 475 -12.49 12.25 -16.43
CA THR A 475 -13.71 11.60 -15.93
C THR A 475 -13.41 10.85 -14.65
N LEU A 476 -14.37 10.88 -13.72
CA LEU A 476 -14.21 10.33 -12.38
C LEU A 476 -15.38 9.43 -11.99
N ALA A 477 -15.11 8.32 -11.30
CA ALA A 477 -16.10 7.48 -10.62
C ALA A 477 -15.89 7.51 -9.09
N PHE A 478 -16.97 7.38 -8.33
CA PHE A 478 -16.94 7.44 -6.86
C PHE A 478 -17.71 6.26 -6.25
N ARG A 479 -17.40 5.06 -6.75
CA ARG A 479 -18.02 3.79 -6.40
C ARG A 479 -17.56 3.31 -5.02
N THR A 480 -16.29 3.50 -4.69
CA THR A 480 -15.72 3.00 -3.44
C THR A 480 -15.77 4.04 -2.30
N ARG A 481 -15.61 3.60 -1.05
CA ARG A 481 -15.47 4.52 0.11
C ARG A 481 -14.23 5.42 -0.05
N ARG A 482 -13.14 4.89 -0.62
CA ARG A 482 -11.88 5.60 -0.85
C ARG A 482 -12.03 6.70 -1.89
N GLU A 483 -12.68 6.42 -3.02
CA GLU A 483 -12.98 7.42 -4.05
C GLU A 483 -13.93 8.51 -3.54
N ARG A 484 -14.92 8.15 -2.72
CA ARG A 484 -15.81 9.14 -2.08
C ARG A 484 -15.05 10.07 -1.14
N LEU A 485 -14.00 9.59 -0.47
CA LEU A 485 -13.11 10.43 0.33
C LEU A 485 -12.25 11.33 -0.57
N ALA A 486 -11.71 10.81 -1.67
CA ALA A 486 -11.00 11.60 -2.67
C ALA A 486 -11.90 12.71 -3.27
N ARG A 487 -13.19 12.43 -3.48
CA ARG A 487 -14.18 13.44 -3.88
C ARG A 487 -14.28 14.58 -2.86
N GLY A 488 -14.25 14.27 -1.57
CA GLY A 488 -14.22 15.26 -0.50
C GLY A 488 -12.98 16.16 -0.57
N ALA A 489 -11.80 15.55 -0.74
CA ALA A 489 -10.54 16.28 -0.88
C ALA A 489 -10.52 17.20 -2.13
N LEU A 490 -10.94 16.68 -3.28
CA LEU A 490 -11.02 17.47 -4.52
C LEU A 490 -12.00 18.65 -4.41
N LYS A 491 -13.13 18.47 -3.70
CA LYS A 491 -14.05 19.58 -3.38
C LYS A 491 -13.38 20.64 -2.49
N LEU A 492 -12.59 20.22 -1.50
CA LEU A 492 -11.85 21.13 -0.62
C LEU A 492 -10.80 21.92 -1.40
N MET A 493 -10.17 21.30 -2.40
CA MET A 493 -9.26 21.96 -3.36
C MET A 493 -9.98 22.83 -4.39
N ARG A 494 -11.29 23.07 -4.22
CA ARG A 494 -12.14 23.88 -5.11
C ARG A 494 -12.12 23.41 -6.56
N SER A 495 -11.93 22.10 -6.79
CA SER A 495 -12.01 21.53 -8.13
C SER A 495 -13.44 21.65 -8.65
N LYS A 496 -13.58 22.15 -9.88
CA LYS A 496 -14.88 22.22 -10.54
C LYS A 496 -15.31 20.82 -10.99
N PHE A 497 -16.54 20.45 -10.66
CA PHE A 497 -17.16 19.21 -11.10
C PHE A 497 -18.37 19.50 -11.98
N GLU A 498 -18.46 18.83 -13.10
CA GLU A 498 -19.70 18.74 -13.88
C GLU A 498 -20.23 17.30 -13.76
N PRO A 499 -21.48 17.09 -13.30
CA PRO A 499 -22.02 15.75 -13.18
C PRO A 499 -22.14 15.08 -14.56
N ALA A 500 -21.85 13.79 -14.63
CA ALA A 500 -22.06 13.00 -15.83
C ALA A 500 -23.56 12.90 -16.16
N SER A 501 -23.88 12.88 -17.45
CA SER A 501 -25.25 12.63 -17.92
C SER A 501 -25.71 11.22 -17.55
N ALA A 502 -27.04 10.98 -17.56
CA ALA A 502 -27.58 9.66 -17.26
C ALA A 502 -27.15 8.60 -18.29
N SER A 503 -26.98 8.98 -19.56
CA SER A 503 -26.44 8.10 -20.60
C SER A 503 -24.98 7.76 -20.33
N ASP A 504 -24.14 8.76 -20.05
CA ASP A 504 -22.72 8.54 -19.79
C ASP A 504 -22.46 7.65 -18.59
N LYS A 505 -23.24 7.81 -17.51
CA LYS A 505 -23.16 6.94 -16.33
C LYS A 505 -23.45 5.48 -16.68
N ARG A 506 -24.44 5.22 -17.55
CA ARG A 506 -24.80 3.86 -17.96
C ARG A 506 -23.82 3.27 -18.95
N GLU A 507 -23.38 4.06 -19.92
CA GLU A 507 -22.55 3.59 -21.04
C GLU A 507 -21.07 3.50 -20.68
N HIS A 508 -20.57 4.43 -19.85
CA HIS A 508 -19.14 4.59 -19.57
C HIS A 508 -18.78 4.45 -18.09
N GLY A 509 -19.77 4.49 -17.20
CA GLY A 509 -19.59 4.18 -15.78
C GLY A 509 -18.93 5.28 -14.93
N TYR A 510 -18.67 6.47 -15.46
CA TYR A 510 -18.16 7.62 -14.69
C TYR A 510 -19.29 8.52 -14.17
N GLU A 511 -19.07 9.18 -13.04
CA GLU A 511 -20.06 9.98 -12.33
C GLU A 511 -19.91 11.49 -12.50
N ALA A 512 -18.69 11.96 -12.77
CA ALA A 512 -18.39 13.38 -12.92
C ALA A 512 -17.26 13.63 -13.91
N LYS A 513 -17.23 14.85 -14.44
CA LYS A 513 -16.15 15.45 -15.21
C LYS A 513 -15.46 16.49 -14.35
N THR A 514 -14.14 16.57 -14.42
CA THR A 514 -13.33 17.61 -13.78
C THR A 514 -12.12 17.94 -14.67
N SER A 515 -11.29 18.88 -14.23
CA SER A 515 -10.03 19.23 -14.90
C SER A 515 -10.22 19.43 -16.39
N PHE A 516 -10.78 20.57 -16.76
CA PHE A 516 -11.13 20.83 -18.15
C PHE A 516 -9.88 21.28 -18.91
N SER A 517 -9.77 20.93 -20.18
CA SER A 517 -8.70 21.40 -21.06
C SER A 517 -9.21 21.70 -22.46
N ILE A 518 -8.43 22.45 -23.23
CA ILE A 518 -8.64 22.62 -24.66
C ILE A 518 -7.71 21.63 -25.37
N GLY A 519 -8.28 20.69 -26.11
CA GLY A 519 -7.58 19.66 -26.87
C GLY A 519 -7.46 20.05 -28.33
N ARG A 520 -6.25 20.05 -28.88
CA ARG A 520 -6.00 20.24 -30.32
C ARG A 520 -4.61 19.76 -30.72
N ARG A 521 -4.38 19.61 -32.02
CA ARG A 521 -3.03 19.40 -32.53
C ARG A 521 -2.19 20.68 -32.35
N ALA A 522 -1.01 20.53 -31.76
CA ALA A 522 -0.10 21.63 -31.47
C ALA A 522 1.37 21.14 -31.42
N PRO A 523 2.36 22.04 -31.54
CA PRO A 523 3.75 21.70 -31.23
C PRO A 523 3.91 21.25 -29.77
N SER A 524 4.79 20.27 -29.54
CA SER A 524 5.16 19.82 -28.20
C SER A 524 5.81 20.95 -27.38
N VAL A 525 5.54 20.96 -26.09
CA VAL A 525 6.18 21.85 -25.10
C VAL A 525 7.52 21.34 -24.62
N ASP A 526 7.86 20.07 -24.92
CA ASP A 526 9.17 19.52 -24.62
C ASP A 526 10.21 20.09 -25.61
N PRO A 527 11.21 20.86 -25.12
CA PRO A 527 12.22 21.46 -25.98
C PRO A 527 13.04 20.41 -26.75
N ALA A 528 13.18 19.18 -26.24
CA ALA A 528 13.90 18.11 -26.91
C ALA A 528 13.19 17.59 -28.17
N LYS A 529 11.90 17.89 -28.33
CA LYS A 529 11.10 17.47 -29.49
C LYS A 529 11.08 18.48 -30.63
N HIS A 530 11.77 19.61 -30.49
CA HIS A 530 11.96 20.63 -31.54
C HIS A 530 10.65 21.04 -32.25
N GLY A 531 9.53 21.11 -31.52
CA GLY A 531 8.23 21.50 -32.05
C GLY A 531 7.48 20.41 -32.83
N ALA A 532 7.87 19.14 -32.67
CA ALA A 532 7.11 18.01 -33.21
C ALA A 532 5.62 18.11 -32.81
N LEU A 533 4.74 17.77 -33.74
CA LEU A 533 3.30 17.89 -33.53
C LEU A 533 2.80 16.74 -32.66
N VAL A 534 2.00 17.09 -31.65
CA VAL A 534 1.29 16.19 -30.74
C VAL A 534 -0.17 16.61 -30.65
N TYR A 535 -1.04 15.77 -30.10
CA TYR A 535 -2.36 16.24 -29.68
C TYR A 535 -2.25 16.73 -28.23
N GLN A 536 -2.36 18.04 -28.04
CA GLN A 536 -2.14 18.70 -26.77
C GLN A 536 -3.47 18.96 -26.04
N CYS A 537 -3.55 18.57 -24.77
CA CYS A 537 -4.61 18.97 -23.85
C CYS A 537 -4.07 20.07 -22.91
N ASN A 538 -4.44 21.32 -23.16
CA ASN A 538 -3.94 22.47 -22.40
C ASN A 538 -4.91 22.87 -21.29
N TYR A 539 -4.47 22.75 -20.02
CA TYR A 539 -5.26 23.04 -18.81
C TYR A 539 -5.08 24.47 -18.30
N ARG A 540 -4.18 25.26 -18.90
CA ARG A 540 -3.68 26.52 -18.34
C ARG A 540 -4.55 27.74 -18.62
N TRP A 541 -5.55 27.62 -19.49
CA TRP A 541 -6.45 28.72 -19.82
C TRP A 541 -7.25 29.17 -18.61
N LYS A 542 -7.31 30.49 -18.36
CA LYS A 542 -7.97 31.04 -17.17
C LYS A 542 -9.47 30.76 -17.20
N GLY A 543 -10.10 30.86 -18.37
CA GLY A 543 -11.52 30.55 -18.58
C GLY A 543 -11.92 29.09 -18.30
N LEU A 544 -10.98 28.18 -18.07
CA LEU A 544 -11.27 26.80 -17.62
C LEU A 544 -11.46 26.70 -16.10
N HIS A 545 -10.95 27.68 -15.33
CA HIS A 545 -11.03 27.74 -13.88
C HIS A 545 -10.48 26.50 -13.15
N ASN A 546 -9.39 25.92 -13.66
CA ASN A 546 -8.71 24.81 -13.01
C ASN A 546 -7.93 25.29 -11.77
N PRO A 547 -7.99 24.60 -10.61
CA PRO A 547 -7.17 24.93 -9.46
C PRO A 547 -5.70 24.55 -9.69
N LEU A 548 -4.80 25.02 -8.82
CA LEU A 548 -3.44 24.49 -8.76
C LEU A 548 -3.46 23.06 -8.16
N PRO A 549 -2.56 22.15 -8.60
CA PRO A 549 -1.55 22.35 -9.64
C PRO A 549 -2.08 22.17 -11.08
N GLU A 550 -3.35 21.81 -11.26
CA GLU A 550 -3.94 21.45 -12.56
C GLU A 550 -3.80 22.53 -13.64
N SER A 551 -3.91 23.81 -13.26
CA SER A 551 -3.70 24.95 -14.16
C SER A 551 -2.24 25.17 -14.61
N LEU A 552 -1.29 24.33 -14.17
CA LEU A 552 0.09 24.30 -14.65
C LEU A 552 0.36 23.15 -15.63
N ARG A 553 -0.64 22.30 -15.89
CA ARG A 553 -0.50 21.05 -16.62
C ARG A 553 -0.73 21.20 -18.12
N ILE A 554 0.00 20.43 -18.91
CA ILE A 554 -0.26 20.15 -20.32
C ILE A 554 -0.05 18.65 -20.56
N ASP A 555 -1.01 18.00 -21.21
CA ASP A 555 -0.84 16.61 -21.64
C ASP A 555 -0.53 16.57 -23.15
N GLU A 556 0.31 15.64 -23.57
CA GLU A 556 0.67 15.40 -24.96
C GLU A 556 0.36 13.96 -25.35
N LEU A 557 -0.53 13.78 -26.32
CA LEU A 557 -1.04 12.49 -26.77
C LEU A 557 -0.54 12.17 -28.18
N VAL A 558 -0.18 10.91 -28.38
CA VAL A 558 0.08 10.31 -29.69
C VAL A 558 -0.63 8.96 -29.78
N GLN A 559 -1.01 8.57 -30.99
CA GLN A 559 -1.53 7.25 -31.28
C GLN A 559 -0.37 6.28 -31.52
N ILE A 560 -0.38 5.13 -30.86
CA ILE A 560 0.65 4.09 -30.98
C ILE A 560 0.11 2.77 -31.52
N ALA A 561 -1.22 2.60 -31.53
CA ALA A 561 -1.95 1.55 -32.24
C ALA A 561 -3.37 2.05 -32.55
N ASP A 562 -4.11 1.36 -33.42
CA ASP A 562 -5.52 1.70 -33.65
C ASP A 562 -6.30 1.74 -32.32
N GLY A 563 -6.92 2.87 -31.96
CA GLY A 563 -7.68 3.01 -30.70
C GLY A 563 -6.87 3.03 -29.40
N LEU A 564 -5.53 3.06 -29.44
CA LEU A 564 -4.64 3.15 -28.26
C LEU A 564 -3.68 4.32 -28.38
N TYR A 565 -3.70 5.18 -27.36
CA TYR A 565 -2.95 6.43 -27.32
C TYR A 565 -2.02 6.46 -26.11
N LEU A 566 -0.77 6.86 -26.33
CA LEU A 566 0.24 7.09 -25.30
C LEU A 566 0.30 8.58 -24.97
N GLY A 567 0.15 8.88 -23.69
CA GLY A 567 0.17 10.22 -23.15
C GLY A 567 1.40 10.52 -22.29
N GLN A 568 1.85 11.76 -22.36
CA GLN A 568 2.85 12.35 -21.47
C GLN A 568 2.23 13.54 -20.74
N VAL A 569 2.47 13.70 -19.45
CA VAL A 569 2.02 14.86 -18.67
C VAL A 569 3.19 15.76 -18.33
N TYR A 570 3.07 17.04 -18.66
CA TYR A 570 4.04 18.07 -18.33
C TYR A 570 3.48 19.09 -17.35
N TYR A 571 4.26 19.45 -16.33
CA TYR A 571 3.97 20.56 -15.44
C TYR A 571 4.98 21.69 -15.63
N ALA A 572 4.47 22.93 -15.65
CA ALA A 572 5.32 24.12 -15.58
C ALA A 572 5.98 24.22 -14.19
N THR A 573 7.32 24.20 -14.14
CA THR A 573 8.05 24.33 -12.86
C THR A 573 8.24 25.77 -12.43
N LYS A 574 8.21 26.72 -13.38
CA LYS A 574 8.21 28.17 -13.08
C LYS A 574 6.78 28.65 -12.83
N ALA A 575 6.15 28.11 -11.78
CA ALA A 575 4.72 28.29 -11.47
C ALA A 575 4.29 29.75 -11.27
N LEU A 576 5.21 30.65 -10.90
CA LEU A 576 4.94 32.07 -10.69
C LEU A 576 4.91 32.89 -12.00
N VAL A 577 5.38 32.33 -13.12
CA VAL A 577 5.33 33.03 -14.41
C VAL A 577 3.90 32.99 -14.94
N PRO A 578 3.24 34.15 -15.16
CA PRO A 578 1.89 34.18 -15.66
C PRO A 578 1.76 33.46 -17.01
N TRP A 579 0.73 32.65 -17.14
CA TRP A 579 0.49 31.93 -18.38
C TRP A 579 -0.04 32.85 -19.47
N SER A 580 0.50 32.71 -20.68
CA SER A 580 0.09 33.38 -21.92
C SER A 580 0.39 32.47 -23.11
N PRO A 581 -0.55 32.33 -24.07
CA PRO A 581 -0.32 31.53 -25.28
C PRO A 581 0.75 32.11 -26.22
N ASN A 582 1.07 33.41 -26.08
CA ASN A 582 2.08 34.09 -26.90
C ASN A 582 3.50 33.97 -26.31
N THR A 583 3.64 33.41 -25.10
CA THR A 583 4.94 33.20 -24.46
C THR A 583 5.51 31.86 -24.88
N ALA A 584 6.77 31.84 -25.31
CA ALA A 584 7.46 30.62 -25.72
C ALA A 584 7.40 29.56 -24.60
N PRO A 585 7.01 28.29 -24.89
CA PRO A 585 6.84 27.25 -23.88
C PRO A 585 8.06 27.05 -22.95
N ALA A 586 9.28 27.20 -23.50
CA ALA A 586 10.53 27.11 -22.74
C ALA A 586 10.60 28.08 -21.54
N SER A 587 9.88 29.19 -21.59
CA SER A 587 9.82 30.18 -20.50
C SER A 587 9.18 29.64 -19.23
N TYR A 588 8.38 28.58 -19.33
CA TYR A 588 7.65 27.97 -18.21
C TYR A 588 8.41 26.82 -17.52
N GLY A 589 9.51 26.36 -18.13
CA GLY A 589 10.31 25.24 -17.59
C GLY A 589 9.47 23.97 -17.43
N TYR A 590 8.86 23.48 -18.51
CA TYR A 590 8.08 22.26 -18.45
C TYR A 590 8.97 21.04 -18.14
N HIS A 591 8.53 20.22 -17.21
CA HIS A 591 9.13 18.91 -16.94
C HIS A 591 8.08 17.83 -17.12
N LEU A 592 8.52 16.65 -17.60
CA LEU A 592 7.68 15.45 -17.67
C LEU A 592 7.44 14.91 -16.26
N TYR A 593 6.21 14.49 -15.98
CA TYR A 593 5.81 13.93 -14.68
C TYR A 593 5.15 12.56 -14.81
N GLU A 594 4.61 12.19 -15.97
CA GLU A 594 3.74 11.01 -16.07
C GLU A 594 3.71 10.43 -17.49
N TYR A 595 3.58 9.11 -17.58
CA TYR A 595 3.13 8.38 -18.76
C TYR A 595 1.81 7.68 -18.47
N PHE A 596 0.83 7.85 -19.36
CA PHE A 596 -0.49 7.24 -19.25
C PHE A 596 -0.99 6.75 -20.61
N LEU A 597 -2.05 5.96 -20.59
CA LEU A 597 -2.76 5.47 -21.77
C LEU A 597 -4.16 6.04 -21.83
N LEU A 598 -4.63 6.30 -23.04
CA LEU A 598 -6.05 6.42 -23.35
C LEU A 598 -6.41 5.34 -24.36
N MET A 599 -7.55 4.69 -24.17
CA MET A 599 -7.89 3.51 -24.95
C MET A 599 -9.39 3.38 -25.21
N ASP A 600 -9.71 2.79 -26.36
CA ASP A 600 -11.09 2.47 -26.75
C ASP A 600 -11.65 1.26 -25.95
N PRO A 601 -12.94 0.91 -26.12
CA PRO A 601 -13.55 -0.20 -25.40
C PRO A 601 -12.92 -1.58 -25.66
N GLN A 602 -12.35 -1.82 -26.84
CA GLN A 602 -11.72 -3.12 -27.16
C GLN A 602 -10.41 -3.28 -26.38
N TRP A 603 -9.61 -2.23 -26.31
CA TRP A 603 -8.40 -2.20 -25.48
C TRP A 603 -8.73 -2.22 -23.99
N GLN A 604 -9.79 -1.53 -23.56
CA GLN A 604 -10.26 -1.61 -22.18
C GLN A 604 -10.64 -3.04 -21.79
N ALA A 605 -11.34 -3.78 -22.65
CA ALA A 605 -11.69 -5.17 -22.38
C ALA A 605 -10.44 -6.04 -22.20
N LEU A 606 -9.42 -5.86 -23.06
CA LEU A 606 -8.14 -6.54 -22.92
C LEU A 606 -7.44 -6.15 -21.62
N ARG A 607 -7.39 -4.86 -21.28
CA ARG A 607 -6.83 -4.34 -20.03
C ARG A 607 -7.44 -5.03 -18.80
N MET A 608 -8.77 -5.13 -18.77
CA MET A 608 -9.50 -5.79 -17.69
C MET A 608 -9.09 -7.27 -17.56
N SER A 609 -8.92 -7.97 -18.68
CA SER A 609 -8.48 -9.38 -18.66
C SER A 609 -7.05 -9.58 -18.18
N LEU A 610 -6.17 -8.59 -18.41
CA LEU A 610 -4.75 -8.64 -18.04
C LEU A 610 -4.48 -8.22 -16.59
N GLY A 611 -5.45 -7.63 -15.90
CA GLY A 611 -5.20 -7.06 -14.58
C GLY A 611 -4.39 -5.75 -14.60
N PHE A 612 -4.26 -5.10 -15.76
CA PHE A 612 -3.41 -3.93 -15.88
C PHE A 612 -4.10 -2.66 -15.35
N ASP A 613 -3.53 -2.08 -14.31
CA ASP A 613 -4.00 -0.85 -13.67
C ASP A 613 -5.45 -0.89 -13.11
N LEU A 614 -5.92 -1.99 -12.53
CA LEU A 614 -7.37 -2.13 -12.19
C LEU A 614 -7.87 -1.38 -10.95
N ASP A 615 -7.01 -0.65 -10.23
CA ASP A 615 -7.40 0.02 -8.98
C ASP A 615 -8.42 1.16 -9.17
N ASN A 616 -8.69 1.57 -10.42
CA ASN A 616 -9.70 2.56 -10.84
C ASN A 616 -10.86 1.98 -11.68
N ALA A 617 -10.93 0.66 -11.86
CA ALA A 617 -11.82 0.00 -12.83
C ALA A 617 -13.26 -0.26 -12.35
#